data_AF-A0A846PGK8-F1
#
_entry.id   AF-A0A846PGK8-F1
#
_cell.length_a   1.000
_cell.length_b   1.000
_cell.length_c   1.000
_cell.angle_alpha   90.00
_cell.angle_beta   90.00
_cell.angle_gamma   90.00
#
_symmetry.space_group_name_H-M   'P 1'
#
loop_
_entity.id
_entity.type
_entity.pdbx_description
1 polymer ?
#
loop_
_entity_poly.entity_id
_entity_poly.type
_entity_poly.pdbx_seq_one_letter_code
_entity_poly.pdbx_strand_id
1 'polypeptide(L)'
;MKVLRAEIGIAILIGVAILIGIIMPIAFPFPGMSVFLIFTLPWMFAGIASRINFPFALCVFAGMALYILDRRSFLNRRSGNKDTAVFLAILGLALIVESVTDGILNLSWAAWEQSMWGPLSREGSMVLAFRLVFNSLVFLSGVLLLLDQGKILEDKSLGQSSRPRLDAEARTRYPRDLFDRYVREYPHNPEGVLEWHIHKKMKEGKTREQAIEELAKGSK
;
A
#
# COMPACT_ATOMS: atom_id res chain seq x y z
N MET A 1 -19.12 1.85 14.32
CA MET A 1 -18.12 2.50 13.43
C MET A 1 -17.01 1.51 13.14
N LYS A 2 -16.65 1.28 11.87
CA LYS A 2 -15.46 0.45 11.53
C LYS A 2 -14.21 1.29 11.75
N VAL A 3 -13.28 0.83 12.59
CA VAL A 3 -12.01 1.51 12.83
C VAL A 3 -11.14 1.38 11.59
N LEU A 4 -10.76 2.52 10.98
CA LEU A 4 -9.92 2.61 9.79
C LEU A 4 -8.44 2.46 10.16
N ARG A 5 -8.05 1.27 10.61
CA ARG A 5 -6.72 1.01 11.19
C ARG A 5 -5.59 1.28 10.20
N ALA A 6 -5.75 0.86 8.94
CA ALA A 6 -4.73 1.06 7.92
C ALA A 6 -4.54 2.54 7.58
N GLU A 7 -5.63 3.31 7.50
CA GLU A 7 -5.59 4.74 7.26
C GLU A 7 -4.90 5.50 8.41
N ILE A 8 -5.16 5.09 9.66
CA ILE A 8 -4.45 5.62 10.84
C ILE A 8 -2.95 5.28 10.74
N GLY A 9 -2.62 4.04 10.36
CA GLY A 9 -1.23 3.62 10.19
C GLY A 9 -0.49 4.45 9.15
N ILE A 10 -1.10 4.68 7.99
CA ILE A 10 -0.56 5.55 6.93
C ILE A 10 -0.40 6.98 7.43
N ALA A 11 -1.40 7.53 8.14
CA ALA A 11 -1.31 8.89 8.69
C ALA A 11 -0.14 9.05 9.68
N ILE A 12 0.13 8.05 10.52
CA ILE A 12 1.30 8.04 11.41
C ILE A 12 2.61 8.05 10.59
N LEU A 13 2.71 7.22 9.55
CA LEU A 13 3.89 7.17 8.69
C LEU A 13 4.15 8.51 7.98
N ILE A 14 3.09 9.18 7.52
CA ILE A 14 3.18 10.52 6.92
C ILE A 14 3.64 11.54 7.94
N GLY A 15 3.03 11.55 9.13
CA GLY A 15 3.40 12.47 10.21
C GLY A 15 4.89 12.35 10.54
N VAL A 16 5.39 11.11 10.62
CA VAL A 16 6.82 10.82 10.81
C VAL A 16 7.67 11.34 9.65
N ALA A 17 7.31 11.03 8.41
CA ALA A 17 8.07 11.44 7.23
C ALA A 17 8.15 12.96 7.08
N ILE A 18 7.03 13.67 7.31
CA ILE A 18 6.97 15.14 7.30
C ILE A 18 7.83 15.71 8.42
N LEU A 19 7.75 15.12 9.63
CA LEU A 19 8.51 15.59 10.78
C LEU A 19 10.01 15.50 10.50
N ILE A 20 10.48 14.39 9.91
CA ILE A 20 11.88 14.23 9.50
C ILE A 20 12.24 15.21 8.38
N GLY A 21 11.46 15.22 7.30
CA GLY A 21 11.74 15.99 6.10
C GLY A 21 11.62 17.51 6.26
N ILE A 22 10.88 18.01 7.25
CA ILE A 22 10.77 19.45 7.53
C ILE A 22 11.72 19.87 8.64
N ILE A 23 11.84 19.11 9.73
CA ILE A 23 12.67 19.53 10.87
C ILE A 23 14.15 19.43 10.53
N MET A 24 14.59 18.38 9.82
CA MET A 24 16.01 18.22 9.50
C MET A 24 16.56 19.37 8.63
N PRO A 25 15.91 19.78 7.52
CA PRO A 25 16.44 20.89 6.72
C PRO A 25 16.37 22.25 7.41
N ILE A 26 15.35 22.49 8.25
CA ILE A 26 15.23 23.74 9.02
C ILE A 26 16.33 23.82 10.09
N ALA A 27 16.67 22.70 10.72
CA ALA A 27 17.76 22.65 11.69
C ALA A 27 19.14 22.85 11.04
N PHE A 28 19.28 22.60 9.73
CA PHE A 28 20.56 22.66 9.02
C PHE A 28 20.47 23.41 7.66
N PRO A 29 20.21 24.73 7.66
CA PRO A 29 19.89 25.50 6.46
C PRO A 29 21.11 25.86 5.56
N PHE A 30 22.34 25.48 5.94
CA PHE A 30 23.55 25.95 5.26
C PHE A 30 24.16 24.92 4.29
N PRO A 31 24.05 25.12 2.96
CA PRO A 31 24.54 24.15 1.97
C PRO A 31 26.07 23.93 2.02
N GLY A 32 26.85 24.89 2.51
CA GLY A 32 28.31 24.77 2.64
C GLY A 32 28.80 24.12 3.94
N MET A 33 28.00 24.15 5.01
CA MET A 33 28.33 23.45 6.26
C MET A 33 27.89 21.98 6.24
N SER A 34 27.11 21.57 5.25
CA SER A 34 26.54 20.22 5.14
C SER A 34 27.60 19.13 5.23
N VAL A 35 28.66 19.16 4.42
CA VAL A 35 29.68 18.10 4.43
C VAL A 35 30.42 18.05 5.78
N PHE A 36 30.89 19.18 6.29
CA PHE A 36 31.65 19.23 7.54
C PHE A 36 30.79 18.82 8.75
N LEU A 37 29.53 19.28 8.80
CA LEU A 37 28.57 18.92 9.85
C LEU A 37 28.06 17.48 9.69
N ILE A 38 27.91 16.94 8.48
CA ILE A 38 27.58 15.52 8.23
C ILE A 38 28.66 14.60 8.80
N PHE A 39 29.93 15.02 8.81
CA PHE A 39 31.02 14.21 9.37
C PHE A 39 31.29 14.49 10.86
N THR A 40 31.01 15.69 11.37
CA THR A 40 31.33 16.07 12.76
C THR A 40 30.15 16.03 13.74
N LEU A 41 28.92 16.31 13.28
CA LEU A 41 27.73 16.25 14.12
C LEU A 41 27.24 14.85 14.50
N PRO A 42 27.46 13.76 13.72
CA PRO A 42 27.02 12.45 14.16
C PRO A 42 27.58 12.07 15.53
N TRP A 43 28.76 12.60 15.89
CA TRP A 43 29.39 12.40 17.19
C TRP A 43 28.73 13.25 18.30
N MET A 44 28.46 14.54 18.04
CA MET A 44 27.77 15.42 19.01
C MET A 44 26.29 15.05 19.19
N PHE A 45 25.66 14.53 18.14
CA PHE A 45 24.26 14.16 18.13
C PHE A 45 24.04 12.67 18.32
N ALA A 46 25.05 11.79 18.41
CA ALA A 46 24.81 10.37 18.68
C ALA A 46 23.95 10.15 19.94
N GLY A 47 24.16 10.96 20.98
CA GLY A 47 23.36 10.95 22.21
C GLY A 47 21.96 11.57 22.08
N ILE A 48 21.77 12.54 21.17
CA ILE A 48 20.49 13.23 20.94
C ILE A 48 19.66 12.48 19.89
N ALA A 49 20.27 12.11 18.77
CA ALA A 49 19.74 11.27 17.71
C ALA A 49 19.31 9.89 18.24
N SER A 50 20.03 9.26 19.18
CA SER A 50 19.55 8.01 19.78
C SER A 50 18.25 8.19 20.60
N ARG A 51 18.10 9.34 21.28
CA ARG A 51 16.89 9.67 22.04
C ARG A 51 15.71 10.06 21.15
N ILE A 52 15.99 10.67 20.00
CA ILE A 52 14.98 11.06 19.02
C ILE A 52 14.60 9.87 18.13
N ASN A 53 15.54 9.02 17.71
CA ASN A 53 15.27 7.94 16.77
C ASN A 53 14.41 6.82 17.37
N PHE A 54 14.45 6.59 18.68
CA PHE A 54 13.68 5.51 19.31
C PHE A 54 12.15 5.72 19.26
N PRO A 55 11.60 6.89 19.65
CA PRO A 55 10.18 7.19 19.43
C PRO A 55 9.74 7.09 17.97
N PHE A 56 10.58 7.55 17.05
CA PHE A 56 10.28 7.51 15.62
C PHE A 56 10.22 6.08 15.11
N ALA A 57 11.16 5.23 15.54
CA ALA A 57 11.15 3.82 15.24
C ALA A 57 9.84 3.16 15.72
N LEU A 58 9.41 3.46 16.95
CA LEU A 58 8.14 2.98 17.48
C LEU A 58 6.93 3.46 16.65
N CYS A 59 6.92 4.71 16.21
CA CYS A 59 5.86 5.24 15.36
C CYS A 59 5.80 4.53 14.00
N VAL A 60 6.95 4.26 13.38
CA VAL A 60 7.02 3.52 12.11
C VAL A 60 6.53 2.08 12.31
N PHE A 61 6.97 1.41 13.39
CA PHE A 61 6.48 0.07 13.73
C PHE A 61 4.97 0.04 13.97
N ALA A 62 4.44 0.98 14.76
CA ALA A 62 3.02 1.07 15.03
C ALA A 62 2.23 1.36 13.75
N GLY A 63 2.71 2.29 12.92
CA GLY A 63 2.12 2.65 11.64
C GLY A 63 2.04 1.45 10.69
N MET A 64 3.14 0.71 10.56
CA MET A 64 3.20 -0.49 9.73
C MET A 64 2.38 -1.64 10.27
N ALA A 65 2.38 -1.87 11.58
CA ALA A 65 1.56 -2.92 12.20
C ALA A 65 0.07 -2.65 11.95
N LEU A 66 -0.38 -1.41 12.15
CA LEU A 66 -1.75 -0.99 11.87
C LEU A 66 -2.12 -1.14 10.39
N TYR A 67 -1.18 -0.78 9.49
CA TYR A 67 -1.34 -0.99 8.05
C TYR A 67 -1.50 -2.46 7.71
N ILE A 68 -0.59 -3.33 8.15
CA ILE A 68 -0.59 -4.77 7.84
C ILE A 68 -1.87 -5.44 8.35
N LEU A 69 -2.32 -5.10 9.57
CA LEU A 69 -3.49 -5.71 10.20
C LEU A 69 -4.80 -5.47 9.43
N ASP A 70 -4.95 -4.31 8.78
CA ASP A 70 -6.16 -3.97 8.00
C ASP A 70 -5.87 -3.83 6.49
N ARG A 71 -4.72 -4.36 6.03
CA ARG A 71 -4.22 -4.22 4.66
C ARG A 71 -5.23 -4.68 3.61
N ARG A 72 -5.80 -5.88 3.79
CA ARG A 72 -6.77 -6.45 2.83
C ARG A 72 -8.01 -5.58 2.71
N SER A 73 -8.58 -5.15 3.84
CA SER A 73 -9.76 -4.31 3.84
C SER A 73 -9.49 -2.95 3.23
N PHE A 74 -8.32 -2.36 3.51
CA PHE A 74 -7.88 -1.10 2.92
C PHE A 74 -7.75 -1.19 1.39
N LEU A 75 -7.06 -2.22 0.89
CA LEU A 75 -6.91 -2.44 -0.55
C LEU A 75 -8.27 -2.58 -1.24
N ASN A 76 -9.18 -3.37 -0.67
CA ASN A 76 -10.52 -3.53 -1.22
C ASN A 76 -11.31 -2.22 -1.23
N ARG A 77 -11.17 -1.37 -0.20
CA ARG A 77 -11.84 -0.06 -0.13
C ARG A 77 -11.27 0.95 -1.13
N ARG A 78 -9.97 0.88 -1.42
CA ARG A 78 -9.24 1.85 -2.25
C ARG A 78 -8.94 1.35 -3.66
N SER A 79 -9.38 0.15 -3.99
CA SER A 79 -9.27 -0.46 -5.30
C SER A 79 -9.77 0.48 -6.40
N GLY A 80 -8.99 0.65 -7.46
CA GLY A 80 -9.29 1.52 -8.59
C GLY A 80 -9.10 3.03 -8.36
N ASN A 81 -8.69 3.46 -7.16
CA ASN A 81 -8.37 4.86 -6.84
C ASN A 81 -6.91 5.18 -7.22
N LYS A 82 -6.73 5.94 -8.31
CA LYS A 82 -5.41 6.32 -8.84
C LYS A 82 -4.62 7.19 -7.85
N ASP A 83 -5.29 8.14 -7.20
CA ASP A 83 -4.63 9.07 -6.27
C ASP A 83 -4.06 8.32 -5.08
N THR A 84 -4.80 7.32 -4.57
CA THR A 84 -4.30 6.45 -3.49
C THR A 84 -3.11 5.62 -3.96
N ALA A 85 -3.13 5.07 -5.18
CA ALA A 85 -2.00 4.34 -5.71
C ALA A 85 -0.75 5.21 -5.87
N VAL A 86 -0.88 6.41 -6.47
CA VAL A 86 0.21 7.39 -6.61
C VAL A 86 0.74 7.80 -5.24
N PHE A 87 -0.15 8.03 -4.28
CA PHE A 87 0.23 8.39 -2.94
C PHE A 87 1.06 7.30 -2.24
N LEU A 88 0.63 6.05 -2.31
CA LEU A 88 1.40 4.91 -1.79
C LEU A 88 2.73 4.73 -2.52
N ALA A 89 2.78 5.07 -3.81
CA ALA A 89 4.01 5.05 -4.59
C ALA A 89 5.04 6.05 -4.05
N ILE A 90 4.61 7.30 -3.87
CA ILE A 90 5.46 8.38 -3.33
C ILE A 90 5.94 8.02 -1.93
N LEU A 91 5.03 7.57 -1.06
CA LEU A 91 5.38 7.18 0.31
C LEU A 91 6.34 5.98 0.33
N GLY A 92 6.10 4.96 -0.50
CA GLY A 92 6.95 3.79 -0.62
C GLY A 92 8.36 4.14 -1.10
N LEU A 93 8.47 4.99 -2.13
CA LEU A 93 9.75 5.49 -2.63
C LEU A 93 10.49 6.33 -1.57
N ALA A 94 9.79 7.20 -0.86
CA ALA A 94 10.38 8.01 0.20
C ALA A 94 11.00 7.13 1.31
N LEU A 95 10.28 6.08 1.75
CA LEU A 95 10.80 5.14 2.76
C LEU A 95 12.02 4.36 2.26
N ILE A 96 12.05 3.99 0.97
CA ILE A 96 13.20 3.29 0.37
C ILE A 96 14.42 4.22 0.33
N VAL A 97 14.26 5.44 -0.19
CA VAL A 97 15.36 6.41 -0.29
C VAL A 97 15.92 6.71 1.08
N GLU A 98 15.06 7.01 2.05
CA GLU A 98 15.46 7.29 3.42
C GLU A 98 16.24 6.13 4.04
N SER A 99 15.72 4.90 3.92
CA SER A 99 16.39 3.71 4.48
C SER A 99 17.75 3.43 3.83
N VAL A 100 17.85 3.58 2.50
CA VAL A 100 19.12 3.37 1.79
C VAL A 100 20.14 4.44 2.20
N THR A 101 19.73 5.71 2.24
CA THR A 101 20.60 6.81 2.65
C THR A 101 21.08 6.62 4.10
N ASP A 102 20.17 6.37 5.05
CA ASP A 102 20.54 6.12 6.44
C ASP A 102 21.43 4.87 6.59
N GLY A 103 21.14 3.80 5.85
CA GLY A 103 21.97 2.59 5.82
C GLY A 103 23.41 2.87 5.37
N ILE A 104 23.59 3.61 4.28
CA ILE A 104 24.91 4.02 3.77
C ILE A 104 25.63 4.87 4.80
N LEU A 105 24.95 5.84 5.42
CA LEU A 105 25.55 6.72 6.42
C LEU A 105 26.01 5.95 7.66
N ASN A 106 25.21 5.02 8.17
CA ASN A 106 25.58 4.20 9.34
C ASN A 106 26.75 3.25 9.05
N LEU A 107 26.79 2.62 7.87
CA LEU A 107 27.92 1.78 7.47
C LEU A 107 29.20 2.61 7.27
N SER A 108 29.07 3.77 6.65
CA SER A 108 30.20 4.70 6.45
C SER A 108 30.76 5.18 7.79
N TRP A 109 29.89 5.52 8.72
CA TRP A 109 30.27 5.89 10.08
C TRP A 109 31.01 4.75 10.80
N ALA A 110 30.49 3.53 10.75
CA ALA A 110 31.13 2.37 11.36
C ALA A 110 32.51 2.06 10.76
N ALA A 111 32.64 2.14 9.43
CA ALA A 111 33.91 1.94 8.74
C ALA A 111 34.94 3.01 9.11
N TRP A 112 34.50 4.26 9.26
CA TRP A 112 35.36 5.36 9.71
C TRP A 112 35.78 5.22 11.17
N GLU A 113 34.86 4.84 12.06
CA GLU A 113 35.20 4.57 13.46
C GLU A 113 36.22 3.43 13.57
N GLN A 114 36.04 2.38 12.76
CA GLN A 114 36.96 1.26 12.71
C GLN A 114 38.36 1.64 12.23
N SER A 115 38.46 2.57 11.27
CA SER A 115 39.75 3.01 10.73
C SER A 115 40.51 3.94 11.68
N MET A 116 39.79 4.75 12.45
CA MET A 116 40.38 5.72 13.39
C MET A 116 40.74 5.11 14.74
N TRP A 117 39.89 4.23 15.28
CA TRP A 117 39.96 3.80 16.68
C TRP A 117 40.14 2.29 16.87
N GLY A 118 40.26 1.53 15.77
CA GLY A 118 40.33 0.08 15.81
C GLY A 118 38.93 -0.57 15.84
N PRO A 119 38.84 -1.90 16.07
CA PRO A 119 37.58 -2.63 15.99
C PRO A 119 36.46 -2.01 16.84
N LEU A 120 35.22 -1.98 16.33
CA LEU A 120 34.07 -1.49 17.09
C LEU A 120 33.95 -2.25 18.41
N SER A 121 33.61 -1.52 19.47
CA SER A 121 33.25 -2.14 20.74
C SER A 121 32.05 -3.07 20.56
N ARG A 122 31.88 -4.01 21.49
CA ARG A 122 30.72 -4.92 21.49
C ARG A 122 29.40 -4.13 21.48
N GLU A 123 29.35 -3.05 22.25
CA GLU A 123 28.18 -2.16 22.32
C GLU A 123 27.95 -1.42 21.00
N GLY A 124 29.00 -0.82 20.41
CA GLY A 124 28.90 -0.16 19.10
C GLY A 124 28.42 -1.12 18.00
N SER A 125 28.92 -2.35 18.01
CA SER A 125 28.49 -3.41 17.10
C SER A 125 27.01 -3.76 17.26
N MET A 126 26.51 -3.86 18.51
CA MET A 126 25.09 -4.12 18.77
C MET A 126 24.20 -2.96 18.28
N VAL A 127 24.62 -1.71 18.52
CA VAL A 127 23.89 -0.52 18.05
C VAL A 127 23.83 -0.50 16.52
N LEU A 128 24.94 -0.75 15.84
CA LEU A 128 24.99 -0.83 14.39
C LEU A 128 24.06 -1.93 13.86
N ALA A 129 24.13 -3.14 14.42
CA ALA A 129 23.27 -4.25 14.01
C ALA A 129 21.79 -3.91 14.17
N PHE A 130 21.40 -3.32 15.31
CA PHE A 130 20.03 -2.88 15.55
C PHE A 130 19.56 -1.84 14.51
N ARG A 131 20.40 -0.85 14.20
CA ARG A 131 20.08 0.17 13.17
C ARG A 131 19.93 -0.45 11.79
N LEU A 132 20.80 -1.39 11.41
CA LEU A 132 20.70 -2.08 10.12
C LEU A 132 19.42 -2.92 10.01
N VAL A 133 19.05 -3.62 11.07
CA VAL A 133 17.77 -4.36 11.13
C VAL A 133 16.60 -3.40 10.98
N PHE A 134 16.62 -2.28 11.70
CA PHE A 134 15.57 -1.28 11.61
C PHE A 134 15.45 -0.69 10.19
N ASN A 135 16.56 -0.27 9.58
CA ASN A 135 16.58 0.23 8.21
C ASN A 135 16.06 -0.80 7.22
N SER A 136 16.45 -2.07 7.38
CA SER A 136 15.94 -3.15 6.54
C SER A 136 14.42 -3.28 6.63
N LEU A 137 13.84 -3.10 7.82
CA LEU A 137 12.38 -3.13 8.01
C LEU A 137 11.69 -1.91 7.37
N VAL A 138 12.27 -0.72 7.48
CA VAL A 138 11.76 0.50 6.80
C VAL A 138 11.82 0.33 5.28
N PHE A 139 12.92 -0.22 4.76
CA PHE A 139 13.08 -0.52 3.34
C PHE A 139 12.01 -1.51 2.86
N LEU A 140 11.86 -2.65 3.55
CA LEU A 140 10.85 -3.65 3.21
C LEU A 140 9.43 -3.10 3.31
N SER A 141 9.18 -2.16 4.23
CA SER A 141 7.91 -1.46 4.34
C SER A 141 7.65 -0.59 3.10
N GLY A 142 8.66 0.17 2.63
CA GLY A 142 8.55 0.93 1.40
C GLY A 142 8.29 0.05 0.18
N VAL A 143 9.01 -1.09 0.06
CA VAL A 143 8.78 -2.09 -1.00
C VAL A 143 7.36 -2.66 -0.93
N LEU A 144 6.85 -2.97 0.26
CA LEU A 144 5.48 -3.49 0.43
C LEU A 144 4.43 -2.49 -0.09
N LEU A 145 4.57 -1.19 0.22
CA LEU A 145 3.68 -0.15 -0.27
C LEU A 145 3.72 -0.03 -1.80
N LEU A 146 4.91 -0.18 -2.40
CA LEU A 146 5.05 -0.21 -3.86
C LEU A 146 4.39 -1.44 -4.49
N LEU A 147 4.47 -2.61 -3.85
CA LEU A 147 3.78 -3.80 -4.37
C LEU A 147 2.26 -3.64 -4.27
N ASP A 148 1.77 -2.97 -3.24
CA ASP A 148 0.35 -2.72 -3.02
C ASP A 148 -0.26 -1.73 -4.02
N GLN A 149 0.54 -0.79 -4.55
CA GLN A 149 0.10 0.08 -5.64
C GLN A 149 -0.34 -0.72 -6.87
N GLY A 150 0.37 -1.81 -7.20
CA GLY A 150 0.09 -2.64 -8.37
C GLY A 150 -1.27 -3.29 -8.28
N LYS A 151 -1.60 -3.82 -7.09
CA LYS A 151 -2.90 -4.43 -6.81
C LYS A 151 -4.06 -3.44 -6.92
N ILE A 152 -3.86 -2.20 -6.46
CA ILE A 152 -4.89 -1.14 -6.56
C ILE A 152 -5.17 -0.79 -8.03
N LEU A 153 -4.15 -0.85 -8.89
CA LEU A 153 -4.27 -0.54 -10.31
C LEU A 153 -4.80 -1.73 -11.15
N GLU A 154 -4.44 -2.96 -10.80
CA GLU A 154 -4.87 -4.19 -11.49
C GLU A 154 -6.37 -4.45 -11.38
N ASP A 155 -7.00 -4.19 -10.23
CA ASP A 155 -8.45 -4.38 -10.09
C ASP A 155 -9.25 -3.49 -11.05
N LYS A 156 -8.69 -2.36 -11.47
CA LYS A 156 -9.31 -1.48 -12.47
C LYS A 156 -9.19 -2.05 -13.87
N SER A 157 -8.06 -2.68 -14.20
CA SER A 157 -7.88 -3.33 -15.51
C SER A 157 -8.69 -4.61 -15.62
N LEU A 158 -8.89 -5.35 -14.53
CA LEU A 158 -9.76 -6.52 -14.49
C LEU A 158 -11.25 -6.15 -14.44
N GLY A 159 -11.64 -5.10 -13.72
CA GLY A 159 -13.03 -4.61 -13.68
C GLY A 159 -13.50 -3.98 -15.01
N GLN A 160 -12.57 -3.53 -15.86
CA GLN A 160 -12.87 -2.97 -17.17
C GLN A 160 -12.63 -3.96 -18.33
N SER A 161 -11.70 -4.93 -18.19
CA SER A 161 -11.45 -5.97 -19.20
C SER A 161 -12.25 -7.27 -19.01
N SER A 162 -12.95 -7.44 -17.88
CA SER A 162 -13.94 -8.52 -17.72
C SER A 162 -15.24 -8.25 -18.48
N ARG A 163 -15.60 -6.98 -18.75
CA ARG A 163 -16.81 -6.63 -19.51
C ARG A 163 -16.83 -7.22 -20.94
N PRO A 164 -15.80 -7.07 -21.79
CA PRO A 164 -15.85 -7.62 -23.15
C PRO A 164 -15.91 -9.15 -23.19
N ARG A 165 -15.33 -9.82 -22.18
CA ARG A 165 -15.25 -11.29 -22.12
C ARG A 165 -16.51 -11.93 -21.52
N LEU A 166 -17.06 -11.32 -20.47
CA LEU A 166 -18.35 -11.71 -19.89
C LEU A 166 -19.50 -11.43 -20.86
N ASP A 167 -19.46 -10.31 -21.61
CA ASP A 167 -20.44 -10.04 -22.66
C ASP A 167 -20.37 -11.10 -23.77
N ALA A 168 -19.19 -11.62 -24.12
CA ALA A 168 -19.06 -12.65 -25.14
C ALA A 168 -19.61 -14.02 -24.69
N GLU A 169 -19.31 -14.45 -23.46
CA GLU A 169 -19.82 -15.72 -22.90
C GLU A 169 -21.31 -15.63 -22.53
N ALA A 170 -21.78 -14.51 -21.99
CA ALA A 170 -23.20 -14.30 -21.71
C ALA A 170 -24.03 -14.23 -23.00
N ARG A 171 -23.48 -13.66 -24.08
CA ARG A 171 -24.13 -13.63 -25.40
C ARG A 171 -24.25 -15.00 -26.08
N THR A 172 -23.45 -15.99 -25.68
CA THR A 172 -23.63 -17.38 -26.15
C THR A 172 -24.58 -18.17 -25.26
N ARG A 173 -24.71 -17.80 -23.97
CA ARG A 173 -25.51 -18.52 -22.98
C ARG A 173 -26.98 -18.08 -22.91
N TYR A 174 -27.29 -16.85 -23.33
CA TYR A 174 -28.64 -16.29 -23.27
C TYR A 174 -29.09 -15.71 -24.62
N PRO A 175 -30.41 -15.69 -24.90
CA PRO A 175 -30.95 -14.91 -26.02
C PRO A 175 -30.51 -13.45 -25.92
N ARG A 176 -30.02 -12.87 -27.02
CA ARG A 176 -29.47 -11.50 -27.06
C ARG A 176 -30.44 -10.47 -26.51
N ASP A 177 -31.68 -10.55 -26.97
CA ASP A 177 -32.75 -9.59 -26.65
C ASP A 177 -33.04 -9.56 -25.14
N LEU A 178 -32.96 -10.73 -24.48
CA LEU A 178 -33.14 -10.88 -23.04
C LEU A 178 -31.96 -10.25 -22.29
N PHE A 179 -30.73 -10.59 -22.68
CA PHE A 179 -29.55 -10.07 -22.00
C PHE A 179 -29.40 -8.56 -22.17
N ASP A 180 -29.63 -8.03 -23.37
CA ASP A 180 -29.57 -6.59 -23.66
C ASP A 180 -30.61 -5.79 -22.84
N ARG A 181 -31.75 -6.40 -22.51
CA ARG A 181 -32.72 -5.79 -21.57
C ARG A 181 -32.15 -5.68 -20.16
N TYR A 182 -31.56 -6.76 -19.65
CA TYR A 182 -30.95 -6.77 -18.32
C TYR A 182 -29.73 -5.84 -18.23
N VAL A 183 -28.95 -5.68 -19.30
CA VAL A 183 -27.86 -4.69 -19.36
C VAL A 183 -28.39 -3.27 -19.21
N ARG A 184 -29.55 -2.96 -19.81
CA ARG A 184 -30.19 -1.64 -19.68
C ARG A 184 -30.81 -1.41 -18.30
N GLU A 185 -31.48 -2.41 -17.73
CA GLU A 185 -32.16 -2.30 -16.43
C GLU A 185 -31.19 -2.39 -15.25
N TYR A 186 -30.13 -3.19 -15.37
CA TYR A 186 -29.18 -3.52 -14.30
C TYR A 186 -27.72 -3.32 -14.76
N PRO A 187 -27.30 -2.08 -15.09
CA PRO A 187 -25.99 -1.80 -15.71
C PRO A 187 -24.77 -2.14 -14.83
N HIS A 188 -24.97 -2.35 -13.53
CA HIS A 188 -23.91 -2.71 -12.60
C HIS A 188 -23.66 -4.22 -12.50
N ASN A 189 -24.70 -5.06 -12.71
CA ASN A 189 -24.59 -6.53 -12.60
C ASN A 189 -25.74 -7.25 -13.36
N PRO A 190 -25.78 -7.20 -14.69
CA PRO A 190 -26.89 -7.74 -15.46
C PRO A 190 -26.95 -9.28 -15.42
N GLU A 191 -25.80 -9.94 -15.47
CA GLU A 191 -25.71 -11.40 -15.44
C GLU A 191 -26.13 -11.98 -14.08
N GLY A 192 -25.64 -11.41 -12.98
CA GLY A 192 -25.99 -11.90 -11.65
C GLY A 192 -27.49 -11.77 -11.35
N VAL A 193 -28.12 -10.68 -11.80
CA VAL A 193 -29.56 -10.48 -11.65
C VAL A 193 -30.34 -11.44 -12.55
N LEU A 194 -29.89 -11.67 -13.78
CA LEU A 194 -30.51 -12.63 -14.70
C LEU A 194 -30.44 -14.06 -14.15
N GLU A 195 -29.28 -14.52 -13.68
CA GLU A 195 -29.13 -15.84 -13.04
C GLU A 195 -29.98 -15.97 -11.78
N TRP A 196 -30.09 -14.90 -10.99
CA TRP A 196 -30.98 -14.90 -9.82
C TRP A 196 -32.45 -15.08 -10.22
N HIS A 197 -32.91 -14.39 -11.26
CA HIS A 197 -34.28 -14.57 -11.79
C HIS A 197 -34.51 -15.97 -12.37
N ILE A 198 -33.54 -16.52 -13.10
CA ILE A 198 -33.60 -17.91 -13.61
C ILE A 198 -33.71 -18.89 -12.44
N HIS A 199 -32.86 -18.75 -11.43
CA HIS A 199 -32.87 -19.62 -10.25
C HIS A 199 -34.19 -19.51 -9.46
N LYS A 200 -34.77 -18.31 -9.37
CA LYS A 200 -36.09 -18.09 -8.76
C LYS A 200 -37.17 -18.86 -9.51
N LYS A 201 -37.16 -18.83 -10.85
CA LYS A 201 -38.09 -19.60 -11.69
C LYS A 201 -37.87 -21.12 -11.59
N MET A 202 -36.63 -21.56 -11.44
CA MET A 202 -36.34 -22.98 -11.19
C MET A 202 -36.90 -23.47 -9.84
N LYS A 203 -36.90 -22.61 -8.80
CA LYS A 203 -37.56 -22.92 -7.52
C LYS A 203 -39.08 -22.99 -7.63
N GLU A 204 -39.69 -22.35 -8.63
CA GLU A 204 -41.11 -22.49 -8.97
C GLU A 204 -41.40 -23.80 -9.74
N GLY A 205 -40.40 -24.68 -9.92
CA GLY A 205 -40.54 -25.98 -10.58
C GLY A 205 -40.28 -25.97 -12.09
N LYS A 206 -39.75 -24.88 -12.65
CA LYS A 206 -39.47 -24.76 -14.10
C LYS A 206 -38.07 -25.24 -14.44
N THR A 207 -37.89 -25.73 -15.66
CA THR A 207 -36.52 -25.97 -16.17
C THR A 207 -35.82 -24.65 -16.47
N ARG A 208 -34.49 -24.69 -16.60
CA ARG A 208 -33.70 -23.49 -16.90
C ARG A 208 -34.11 -22.86 -18.23
N GLU A 209 -34.43 -23.67 -19.23
CA GLU A 209 -34.87 -23.25 -20.56
C GLU A 209 -36.24 -22.57 -20.50
N GLN A 210 -37.19 -23.17 -19.77
CA GLN A 210 -38.51 -22.59 -19.54
C GLN A 210 -38.43 -21.26 -18.78
N ALA A 211 -37.54 -21.18 -17.79
CA ALA A 211 -37.27 -19.94 -17.06
C ALA A 211 -36.74 -18.85 -18.00
N ILE A 212 -35.78 -19.16 -18.87
CA ILE A 212 -35.23 -18.21 -19.85
C ILE A 212 -36.32 -17.78 -20.83
N GLU A 213 -37.13 -18.71 -21.33
CA GLU A 213 -38.20 -18.43 -22.28
C GLU A 213 -39.30 -17.54 -21.68
N GLU A 214 -39.70 -17.80 -20.43
CA GLU A 214 -40.64 -16.95 -19.71
C GLU A 214 -40.07 -15.56 -19.43
N LEU A 215 -38.81 -15.45 -19.04
CA LEU A 215 -38.17 -14.16 -18.81
C LEU A 215 -38.03 -13.37 -20.11
N ALA A 216 -37.86 -14.05 -21.25
CA ALA A 216 -37.90 -13.42 -22.57
C ALA A 216 -39.32 -12.95 -22.94
N LYS A 217 -40.35 -13.77 -22.70
CA LYS A 217 -41.76 -13.49 -23.05
C LYS A 217 -42.48 -12.51 -22.12
N GLY A 218 -42.11 -12.45 -20.83
CA GLY A 218 -42.71 -11.57 -19.81
C GLY A 218 -42.43 -10.07 -20.00
N SER A 219 -41.89 -9.68 -21.15
CA SER A 219 -41.50 -8.32 -21.54
C SER A 219 -42.66 -7.56 -22.18
N LYS A 220 -43.80 -7.48 -21.50
CA LYS A 220 -44.89 -6.58 -21.93
C LYS A 220 -44.95 -5.36 -21.03
#